data_AF-A0A354D2P4-F1
#
_entry.id   AF-A0A354D2P4-F1
#
_cell.length_a   1.000
_cell.length_b   1.000
_cell.length_c   1.000
_cell.angle_alpha   90.00
_cell.angle_beta   90.00
_cell.angle_gamma   90.00
#
_symmetry.space_group_name_H-M   'P 1'
#
loop_
_entity.id
_entity.type
_entity.pdbx_description
1 polymer ?
#
loop_
_entity_poly.entity_id
_entity_poly.type
_entity_poly.pdbx_seq_one_letter_code
_entity_poly.pdbx_strand_id
1 'polypeptide(L)'
;MQIEKYIADKITSLCEKRDISKYRLSQLSGISQSSLGRIMVQENLPSLITLEKICIALGVTLSQFFQEGNSENLTEKQKEVLGIWNDLSTNEQETVMSMLRGLRK
;
A
#
# COMPACT_ATOMS: atom_id res chain seq x y z
N MET A 1 5.61 -8.10 -16.34
CA MET A 1 5.97 -7.51 -15.03
C MET A 1 7.01 -8.43 -14.39
N GLN A 2 8.23 -7.96 -14.14
CA GLN A 2 9.22 -8.76 -13.39
C GLN A 2 9.02 -8.48 -11.90
N ILE A 3 8.71 -9.53 -11.13
CA ILE A 3 8.33 -9.42 -9.71
C ILE A 3 9.48 -8.88 -8.85
N GLU A 4 10.71 -9.20 -9.24
CA GLU A 4 11.96 -8.72 -8.66
C GLU A 4 12.03 -7.19 -8.73
N LYS A 5 11.78 -6.65 -9.93
CA LYS A 5 11.75 -5.21 -10.16
C LYS A 5 10.64 -4.54 -9.34
N TYR A 6 9.43 -5.11 -9.35
CA TYR A 6 8.32 -4.57 -8.55
C TYR A 6 8.67 -4.48 -7.05
N ILE A 7 9.22 -5.55 -6.49
CA ILE A 7 9.59 -5.59 -5.07
C ILE A 7 10.69 -4.57 -4.77
N ALA A 8 11.74 -4.51 -5.60
CA ALA A 8 12.83 -3.55 -5.44
C ALA A 8 12.33 -2.10 -5.50
N ASP A 9 11.52 -1.77 -6.50
CA ASP A 9 10.96 -0.42 -6.69
C ASP A 9 10.02 -0.06 -5.53
N LYS A 10 9.18 -0.99 -5.08
CA LYS A 10 8.24 -0.76 -3.96
C LYS A 10 8.96 -0.55 -2.63
N ILE A 11 9.98 -1.36 -2.32
CA ILE A 11 10.81 -1.17 -1.11
C ILE A 11 11.47 0.21 -1.15
N THR A 12 12.06 0.58 -2.28
CA THR A 12 12.74 1.87 -2.46
C THR A 12 11.77 3.03 -2.26
N SER A 13 10.61 3.01 -2.91
CA SER A 13 9.58 4.04 -2.75
C SER A 13 9.08 4.17 -1.32
N LEU A 14 8.88 3.04 -0.61
CA LEU A 14 8.42 3.06 0.78
C LEU A 14 9.49 3.60 1.74
N CYS A 15 10.78 3.37 1.44
CA CYS A 15 11.90 3.94 2.16
C CYS A 15 11.95 5.47 1.97
N GLU A 16 11.88 5.95 0.72
CA GLU A 16 11.89 7.38 0.40
C GLU A 16 10.74 8.14 1.06
N LYS A 17 9.51 7.61 0.98
CA LYS A 17 8.31 8.22 1.60
C LYS A 17 8.41 8.36 3.13
N ARG A 18 9.31 7.62 3.77
CA ARG A 18 9.46 7.57 5.23
C ARG A 18 10.83 8.06 5.72
N ASP A 19 11.65 8.58 4.82
CA ASP A 19 13.02 8.99 5.11
C ASP A 19 13.86 7.87 5.80
N ILE A 20 13.66 6.62 5.36
CA ILE A 20 14.38 5.46 5.88
C ILE A 20 15.54 5.13 4.94
N SER A 21 16.77 5.29 5.42
CA SER A 21 17.96 4.83 4.69
C SER A 21 18.05 3.30 4.67
N LYS A 22 18.77 2.72 3.70
CA LYS A 22 19.06 1.27 3.65
C LYS A 22 19.71 0.76 4.95
N TYR A 23 20.59 1.56 5.54
CA TYR A 23 21.19 1.23 6.84
C TYR A 23 20.12 1.16 7.93
N ARG A 24 19.22 2.16 8.00
CA ARG A 24 18.14 2.17 8.98
C ARG A 24 17.17 1.01 8.77
N LEU A 25 16.83 0.68 7.53
CA LEU A 25 16.01 -0.49 7.19
C LEU A 25 16.66 -1.80 7.66
N SER A 26 17.98 -1.93 7.49
CA SER A 26 18.74 -3.07 7.99
C SER A 26 18.61 -3.24 9.50
N GLN A 27 18.75 -2.14 10.25
CA GLN A 27 18.59 -2.14 11.71
C GLN A 27 17.17 -2.51 12.14
N LEU A 28 16.15 -2.00 11.45
CA LEU A 28 14.74 -2.23 11.80
C LEU A 28 14.24 -3.63 11.42
N SER A 29 14.66 -4.15 10.28
CA SER A 29 14.20 -5.46 9.76
C SER A 29 15.04 -6.65 10.24
N GLY A 30 16.24 -6.39 10.79
CA GLY A 30 17.21 -7.43 11.13
C GLY A 30 17.84 -8.11 9.90
N ILE A 31 17.67 -7.54 8.70
CA ILE A 31 18.27 -8.05 7.45
C ILE A 31 19.57 -7.29 7.20
N SER A 32 20.62 -7.99 6.78
CA SER A 32 21.90 -7.35 6.49
C SER A 32 21.81 -6.35 5.33
N GLN A 33 22.63 -5.30 5.36
CA GLN A 33 22.71 -4.33 4.27
C GLN A 33 23.12 -4.96 2.93
N SER A 34 23.92 -6.03 2.94
CA SER A 34 24.31 -6.76 1.74
C SER A 34 23.12 -7.50 1.13
N SER A 35 22.33 -8.22 1.94
CA SER A 35 21.11 -8.88 1.49
C SER A 35 20.08 -7.89 0.95
N LEU A 36 19.86 -6.77 1.65
CA LEU A 36 18.99 -5.69 1.15
C LEU A 36 19.51 -5.10 -0.16
N GLY A 37 20.84 -4.93 -0.30
CA GLY A 37 21.47 -4.46 -1.53
C GLY A 37 21.17 -5.37 -2.72
N ARG A 38 21.34 -6.70 -2.54
CA ARG A 38 21.04 -7.70 -3.58
C ARG A 38 19.58 -7.70 -4.00
N ILE A 39 18.67 -7.51 -3.04
CA ILE A 39 17.23 -7.37 -3.33
C ILE A 39 16.96 -6.11 -4.16
N MET A 40 17.54 -4.96 -3.77
CA MET A 40 17.32 -3.67 -4.44
C MET A 40 17.89 -3.62 -5.86
N VAL A 41 18.96 -4.35 -6.15
CA VAL A 41 19.53 -4.47 -7.51
C VAL A 41 18.95 -5.66 -8.28
N GLN A 42 17.88 -6.29 -7.77
CA GLN A 42 17.16 -7.39 -8.43
C GLN A 42 17.99 -8.67 -8.63
N GLU A 43 19.11 -8.81 -7.90
CA GLU A 43 19.96 -10.01 -7.94
C GLU A 43 19.31 -11.17 -7.17
N ASN A 44 18.48 -10.88 -6.16
CA ASN A 44 17.83 -11.91 -5.35
C ASN A 44 16.41 -11.52 -4.95
N LEU A 45 15.48 -12.46 -5.10
CA LEU A 45 14.11 -12.32 -4.63
C LEU A 45 14.05 -12.64 -3.13
N PRO A 46 13.51 -11.76 -2.27
CA PRO A 46 13.33 -12.10 -0.86
C PRO A 46 12.32 -13.23 -0.70
N SER A 47 12.56 -14.13 0.25
CA SER A 47 11.51 -15.05 0.70
C SER A 47 10.34 -14.26 1.31
N LEU A 48 9.16 -14.86 1.38
CA LEU A 48 7.99 -14.22 1.98
C LEU A 48 8.27 -13.73 3.42
N ILE A 49 8.97 -14.53 4.23
CA ILE A 49 9.38 -14.17 5.60
C ILE A 49 10.33 -12.97 5.61
N THR A 50 11.26 -12.90 4.65
CA THR A 50 12.17 -11.76 4.52
C THR A 50 11.41 -10.51 4.13
N LEU A 51 10.47 -10.63 3.18
CA LEU A 51 9.63 -9.51 2.76
C LEU A 51 8.70 -9.03 3.88
N GLU A 52 8.14 -9.94 4.67
CA GLU A 52 7.32 -9.59 5.83
C GLU A 52 8.09 -8.75 6.85
N LYS A 53 9.33 -9.14 7.18
CA LYS A 53 10.20 -8.34 8.07
C LYS A 53 10.47 -6.94 7.51
N ILE A 54 10.68 -6.83 6.20
CA ILE A 54 10.84 -5.53 5.52
C ILE A 54 9.55 -4.71 5.63
N CYS A 55 8.39 -5.31 5.40
CA CYS A 55 7.09 -4.64 5.49
C CYS A 55 6.83 -4.13 6.91
N ILE A 56 7.07 -4.95 7.95
CA ILE A 56 6.96 -4.57 9.36
C ILE A 56 7.88 -3.39 9.67
N ALA A 57 9.14 -3.45 9.24
CA ALA A 57 10.10 -2.36 9.42
C ALA A 57 9.70 -1.06 8.72
N LEU A 58 8.95 -1.16 7.62
CA LEU A 58 8.39 -0.03 6.87
C LEU A 58 6.99 0.36 7.32
N GLY A 59 6.43 -0.28 8.36
CA GLY A 59 5.10 0.04 8.89
C GLY A 59 3.96 -0.20 7.89
N VAL A 60 4.07 -1.24 7.06
CA VAL A 60 3.00 -1.70 6.15
C VAL A 60 2.76 -3.20 6.34
N THR A 61 1.55 -3.65 6.02
CA THR A 61 1.27 -5.09 5.88
C THR A 61 1.74 -5.60 4.51
N LEU A 62 1.87 -6.93 4.36
CA LEU A 62 2.10 -7.54 3.05
C LEU A 62 0.98 -7.18 2.05
N SER A 63 -0.28 -7.14 2.49
CA SER A 63 -1.40 -6.74 1.62
C SER A 63 -1.25 -5.30 1.12
N GLN A 64 -0.89 -4.35 1.98
CA GLN A 64 -0.62 -2.96 1.60
C GLN A 64 0.63 -2.82 0.73
N PHE A 65 1.64 -3.68 0.94
CA PHE A 65 2.84 -3.71 0.10
C PHE A 65 2.47 -4.04 -1.36
N PHE A 66 1.68 -5.10 -1.56
CA PHE A 66 1.23 -5.54 -2.89
C PHE A 66 0.03 -4.77 -3.43
N GLN A 67 -0.53 -3.84 -2.66
CA GLN A 67 -1.62 -3.00 -3.13
C GLN A 67 -1.13 -2.08 -4.26
N GLU A 68 -1.72 -2.23 -5.44
CA GLU A 68 -1.57 -1.33 -6.57
C GLU A 68 -2.59 -0.19 -6.45
N GLY A 69 -2.13 1.05 -6.54
CA GLY A 69 -2.97 2.25 -6.38
C GLY A 69 -3.17 2.71 -4.93
N ASN A 70 -3.66 3.94 -4.77
CA ASN A 70 -4.12 4.42 -3.47
C ASN A 70 -5.30 3.55 -3.00
N SER A 71 -5.39 3.39 -1.68
CA SER A 71 -6.49 2.73 -0.98
C SER A 71 -7.83 3.01 -1.65
N GLU A 72 -8.49 1.92 -2.04
CA GLU A 72 -9.72 1.83 -2.83
C GLU A 72 -9.53 2.04 -4.34
N ASN A 73 -9.62 0.93 -5.09
CA ASN A 73 -9.86 0.90 -6.54
C ASN A 73 -11.25 1.45 -6.85
N LEU A 74 -11.52 2.69 -6.46
CA LEU A 74 -12.73 3.39 -6.84
C LEU A 74 -12.61 3.78 -8.30
N THR A 75 -13.60 3.37 -9.07
CA THR A 75 -13.87 3.98 -10.38
C THR A 75 -14.04 5.49 -10.22
N GLU A 76 -13.81 6.25 -11.28
CA GLU A 76 -14.02 7.71 -11.25
C GLU A 76 -15.43 8.08 -10.78
N LYS A 77 -16.45 7.29 -11.14
CA LYS A 77 -17.81 7.44 -10.64
C LYS A 77 -17.93 7.24 -9.13
N GLN A 78 -17.22 6.27 -8.56
CA GLN A 78 -17.25 6.06 -7.11
C GLN A 78 -16.55 7.20 -6.36
N LYS A 79 -15.47 7.77 -6.92
CA LYS A 79 -14.82 8.96 -6.35
C LYS A 79 -15.73 10.18 -6.39
N GLU A 80 -16.43 10.38 -7.50
CA GLU A 80 -17.43 11.45 -7.65
C GLU A 80 -18.54 11.32 -6.60
N VAL A 81 -19.09 10.11 -6.41
CA VAL A 81 -20.10 9.84 -5.38
C VAL A 81 -19.58 10.16 -3.98
N LEU A 82 -18.35 9.75 -3.63
CA LEU A 82 -17.77 10.07 -2.32
C LEU A 82 -17.48 11.57 -2.14
N GLY A 83 -17.11 12.27 -3.22
CA GLY A 83 -16.96 13.72 -3.20
C GLY A 83 -18.26 14.40 -2.81
N ILE A 84 -19.35 14.09 -3.52
CA ILE A 84 -20.69 14.61 -3.21
C ILE A 84 -21.10 14.21 -1.79
N TRP A 85 -20.86 12.95 -1.40
CA TRP A 85 -21.22 12.43 -0.08
C TRP A 85 -20.64 13.25 1.08
N ASN A 86 -19.38 13.69 0.96
CA ASN A 86 -18.69 14.45 2.00
C ASN A 86 -19.29 15.86 2.21
N ASP A 87 -19.97 16.40 1.20
CA ASP A 87 -20.59 17.73 1.25
C ASP A 87 -22.04 17.68 1.79
N LEU A 88 -22.62 16.49 1.93
CA LEU A 88 -24.00 16.30 2.42
C LEU A 88 -24.08 16.39 3.95
N SER A 89 -25.18 16.96 4.44
CA SER A 89 -25.56 16.88 5.84
C SER A 89 -25.98 15.46 6.24
N THR A 90 -26.00 15.17 7.54
CA THR A 90 -26.38 13.84 8.05
C THR A 90 -27.77 13.38 7.59
N ASN A 91 -28.73 14.30 7.50
CA ASN A 91 -30.09 13.97 7.04
C ASN A 91 -30.15 13.62 5.54
N GLU A 92 -29.34 14.31 4.73
CA GLU A 92 -29.23 14.04 3.30
C GLU A 92 -28.51 12.70 3.04
N GLN A 93 -27.44 12.41 3.80
CA GLN A 93 -26.75 11.12 3.76
C GLN A 93 -27.70 9.95 4.09
N GLU A 94 -28.53 10.07 5.14
CA GLU A 94 -29.55 9.04 5.46
C GLU A 94 -30.56 8.84 4.34
N THR A 95 -30.99 9.93 3.69
CA THR A 95 -31.89 9.87 2.54
C THR A 95 -31.25 9.10 1.38
N VAL A 96 -30.00 9.41 1.05
CA VAL A 96 -29.24 8.70 0.01
C VAL A 96 -29.05 7.23 0.37
N MET A 97 -28.74 6.89 1.63
CA MET A 97 -28.65 5.49 2.07
C MET A 97 -29.96 4.73 1.89
N SER A 98 -31.09 5.36 2.20
CA SER A 98 -32.40 4.73 2.04
C SER A 98 -32.67 4.40 0.56
N MET A 99 -32.34 5.33 -0.35
CA MET A 99 -32.46 5.09 -1.79
C MET A 99 -31.55 3.95 -2.26
N LEU A 100 -30.27 3.96 -1.87
CA LEU A 100 -29.31 2.91 -2.24
C LEU A 100 -29.72 1.53 -1.70
N ARG A 101 -30.22 1.47 -0.46
CA ARG A 101 -30.74 0.23 0.14
C ARG A 101 -31.97 -0.28 -0.61
N GLY A 102 -32.85 0.61 -1.09
CA GLY A 102 -34.02 0.23 -1.89
C GLY A 102 -33.67 -0.32 -3.28
N LEU A 103 -32.53 0.10 -3.86
CA LEU A 103 -32.03 -0.40 -5.14
C LEU A 103 -31.26 -1.72 -5.01
N ARG A 104 -30.81 -2.06 -3.81
CA ARG A 104 -30.12 -3.32 -3.50
C ARG A 104 -31.15 -4.45 -3.38
N LYS A 105 -31.43 -5.13 -4.49
CA LYS A 105 -32.20 -6.39 -4.52
C LYS A 105 -31.52 -7.47 -3.69
#